data_AF-A0A8H3GRQ1-F1
#
_entry.id   AF-A0A8H3GRQ1-F1
#
_cell.length_a   1.000
_cell.length_b   1.000
_cell.length_c   1.000
_cell.angle_alpha   90.00
_cell.angle_beta   90.00
_cell.angle_gamma   90.00
#
_symmetry.space_group_name_H-M   'P 1'
#
loop_
_entity.id
_entity.type
_entity.pdbx_description
1 polymer ?
#
loop_
_entity_poly.entity_id
_entity_poly.type
_entity_poly.pdbx_seq_one_letter_code
_entity_poly.pdbx_strand_id
1 'polypeptide(L)'
;MVNTAIREAHEEVGLAYDHPHVHVLTTLAPFISQFRLLITPIIAWATSSEFMHELKANESEVDEIWDHPLEAVLFPELVHQPGVLSRPLAEKNTEGWPYESHVYEPYDREWMRGTHYRMHRFRSVAVPVKGLTADILIHTAELAYNRQPPFSTKADDQPDFDTSLKYVIEELDAKQAAEHKQLA
;
A
#
# COMPACT_ATOMS: atom_id res chain seq x y z
N MET A 1 0.20 -7.86 -16.29
CA MET A 1 0.04 -7.20 -14.98
C MET A 1 -1.19 -7.74 -14.25
N VAL A 2 -2.41 -7.61 -14.81
CA VAL A 2 -3.64 -8.19 -14.23
C VAL A 2 -3.50 -9.70 -13.94
N ASN A 3 -3.07 -10.50 -14.93
CA ASN A 3 -2.91 -11.96 -14.72
C ASN A 3 -1.93 -12.30 -13.60
N THR A 4 -0.86 -11.51 -13.43
CA THR A 4 0.11 -11.69 -12.35
C THR A 4 -0.57 -11.40 -11.01
N ALA A 5 -1.27 -10.28 -10.87
CA ALA A 5 -1.98 -9.93 -9.64
C ALA A 5 -3.02 -11.00 -9.24
N ILE A 6 -3.80 -11.51 -10.20
CA ILE A 6 -4.78 -12.58 -9.92
C ILE A 6 -4.07 -13.87 -9.53
N ARG A 7 -2.98 -14.24 -10.21
CA ARG A 7 -2.19 -15.42 -9.86
C ARG A 7 -1.64 -15.33 -8.43
N GLU A 8 -1.01 -14.22 -8.05
CA GLU A 8 -0.50 -14.05 -6.67
C GLU A 8 -1.65 -14.07 -5.66
N ALA A 9 -2.77 -13.39 -5.92
CA ALA A 9 -3.92 -13.42 -5.02
C ALA A 9 -4.50 -14.84 -4.84
N HIS A 10 -4.47 -15.67 -5.88
CA HIS A 10 -4.82 -17.08 -5.78
C HIS A 10 -3.80 -17.86 -4.93
N GLU A 11 -2.51 -17.64 -5.13
CA GLU A 11 -1.43 -18.33 -4.40
C GLU A 11 -1.38 -17.95 -2.91
N GLU A 12 -1.54 -16.67 -2.58
CA GLU A 12 -1.40 -16.13 -1.22
C GLU A 12 -2.68 -16.28 -0.38
N VAL A 13 -3.86 -16.03 -0.97
CA VAL A 13 -5.14 -15.96 -0.23
C VAL A 13 -6.25 -16.84 -0.82
N GLY A 14 -5.93 -17.70 -1.79
CA GLY A 14 -6.89 -18.67 -2.33
C GLY A 14 -8.02 -18.04 -3.17
N LEU A 15 -7.87 -16.81 -3.65
CA LEU A 15 -8.87 -16.14 -4.47
C LEU A 15 -9.06 -16.91 -5.81
N ALA A 16 -10.28 -17.35 -6.10
CA ALA A 16 -10.59 -18.02 -7.36
C ALA A 16 -10.38 -17.09 -8.57
N TYR A 17 -9.79 -17.63 -9.65
CA TYR A 17 -9.46 -16.88 -10.88
C TYR A 17 -10.68 -16.22 -11.53
N ASP A 18 -11.85 -16.86 -11.47
CA ASP A 18 -13.12 -16.45 -12.06
C ASP A 18 -14.19 -16.16 -10.98
N HIS A 19 -13.76 -15.68 -9.81
CA HIS A 19 -14.64 -15.42 -8.68
C HIS A 19 -15.84 -14.54 -9.10
N PRO A 20 -17.10 -15.01 -8.90
CA PRO A 20 -18.28 -14.38 -9.50
C PRO A 20 -18.59 -12.98 -8.96
N HIS A 21 -18.05 -12.63 -7.80
CA HIS A 21 -18.25 -11.34 -7.14
C HIS A 21 -17.05 -10.40 -7.19
N VAL A 22 -15.89 -10.81 -7.71
CA VAL A 22 -14.69 -9.96 -7.72
C VAL A 22 -14.39 -9.54 -9.15
N HIS A 23 -14.53 -8.25 -9.43
CA HIS A 23 -14.40 -7.70 -10.77
C HIS A 23 -13.28 -6.68 -10.83
N VAL A 24 -12.29 -6.91 -11.69
CA VAL A 24 -11.24 -5.92 -11.94
C VAL A 24 -11.87 -4.65 -12.53
N LEU A 25 -11.70 -3.53 -11.84
CA LEU A 25 -12.20 -2.22 -12.27
C LEU A 25 -11.18 -1.49 -13.15
N THR A 26 -9.92 -1.43 -12.69
CA THR A 26 -8.89 -0.64 -13.34
C THR A 26 -7.48 -1.07 -12.95
N THR A 27 -6.52 -0.57 -13.72
CA THR A 27 -5.09 -0.61 -13.43
C THR A 27 -4.62 0.82 -13.16
N LEU A 28 -4.01 1.06 -12.00
CA LEU A 28 -3.47 2.39 -11.66
C LEU A 28 -2.12 2.65 -12.34
N ALA A 29 -1.70 3.91 -12.35
CA ALA A 29 -0.33 4.26 -12.72
C ALA A 29 0.67 3.57 -11.77
N PRO A 30 1.89 3.25 -12.24
CA PRO A 30 2.88 2.59 -11.42
C PRO A 30 3.41 3.48 -10.29
N PHE A 31 3.89 2.84 -9.23
CA PHE A 31 4.55 3.43 -8.09
C PHE A 31 5.98 2.89 -7.97
N ILE A 32 6.89 3.66 -7.38
CA ILE A 32 8.27 3.24 -7.14
C ILE A 32 8.38 2.75 -5.71
N SER A 33 8.82 1.50 -5.52
CA SER A 33 9.08 0.94 -4.20
C SER A 33 10.39 1.44 -3.60
N GLN A 34 10.57 1.24 -2.30
CA GLN A 34 11.85 1.50 -1.62
C GLN A 34 13.03 0.73 -2.25
N PHE A 35 12.75 -0.40 -2.90
CA PHE A 35 13.74 -1.24 -3.57
C PHE A 35 13.92 -0.89 -5.06
N ARG A 36 13.45 0.30 -5.49
CA ARG A 36 13.58 0.79 -6.87
C ARG A 36 12.84 -0.08 -7.90
N LEU A 37 11.81 -0.80 -7.46
CA LEU A 37 10.94 -1.59 -8.35
C LEU A 37 9.69 -0.80 -8.72
N LEU A 38 9.22 -0.96 -9.96
CA LEU A 38 7.94 -0.43 -10.39
C LEU A 38 6.82 -1.41 -10.02
N ILE A 39 5.87 -0.93 -9.23
CA ILE A 39 4.70 -1.68 -8.77
C ILE A 39 3.47 -1.09 -9.44
N THR A 40 2.66 -1.90 -10.10
CA THR A 40 1.43 -1.45 -10.79
C THR A 40 0.20 -2.05 -10.11
N PRO A 41 -0.56 -1.25 -9.34
CA PRO A 41 -1.73 -1.73 -8.61
C PRO A 41 -2.89 -2.08 -9.55
N ILE A 42 -3.58 -3.17 -9.24
CA ILE A 42 -4.81 -3.60 -9.89
C ILE A 42 -5.94 -3.45 -8.88
N ILE A 43 -6.96 -2.66 -9.21
CA ILE A 43 -8.10 -2.42 -8.32
C ILE A 43 -9.26 -3.28 -8.77
N ALA A 44 -9.79 -4.08 -7.85
CA ALA A 44 -10.98 -4.89 -8.06
C ALA A 44 -12.10 -4.45 -7.09
N TRP A 45 -13.33 -4.64 -7.53
CA TRP A 45 -14.53 -4.44 -6.73
C TRP A 45 -15.16 -5.78 -6.40
N ALA A 46 -15.42 -5.99 -5.11
CA ALA A 46 -16.21 -7.11 -4.62
C ALA A 46 -17.68 -6.69 -4.48
N THR A 47 -18.59 -7.32 -5.23
CA THR A 47 -20.04 -7.03 -5.17
C THR A 47 -20.72 -7.59 -3.92
N SER A 48 -20.08 -8.55 -3.26
CA SER A 48 -20.54 -9.18 -2.02
C SER A 48 -19.37 -9.22 -1.05
N SER A 49 -19.60 -8.89 0.22
CA SER A 49 -18.60 -9.03 1.28
C SER A 49 -18.33 -10.48 1.66
N GLU A 50 -19.18 -11.42 1.24
CA GLU A 50 -19.04 -12.84 1.54
C GLU A 50 -17.74 -13.44 0.98
N PHE A 51 -17.18 -12.86 -0.09
CA PHE A 51 -15.91 -13.32 -0.67
C PHE A 51 -14.77 -13.35 0.36
N MET A 52 -14.78 -12.45 1.35
CA MET A 52 -13.76 -12.42 2.41
C MET A 52 -13.75 -13.71 3.24
N HIS A 53 -14.90 -14.37 3.41
CA HIS A 53 -15.00 -15.64 4.12
C HIS A 53 -14.55 -16.85 3.28
N GLU A 54 -14.45 -16.67 1.97
CA GLU A 54 -13.98 -17.71 1.03
C GLU A 54 -12.46 -17.72 0.89
N LEU A 55 -11.80 -16.61 1.22
CA LEU A 55 -10.34 -16.49 1.20
C LEU A 55 -9.70 -17.45 2.22
N LYS A 56 -8.56 -18.01 1.83
CA LYS A 56 -7.76 -18.93 2.64
C LYS A 56 -6.31 -18.51 2.59
N ALA A 57 -5.78 -18.08 3.73
CA ALA A 57 -4.38 -17.74 3.86
C ALA A 57 -3.50 -18.97 3.56
N ASN A 58 -2.52 -18.79 2.68
CA ASN A 58 -1.41 -19.72 2.55
C ASN A 58 -0.43 -19.48 3.71
N GLU A 59 -0.40 -20.38 4.69
CA GLU A 59 0.39 -20.22 5.93
C GLU A 59 1.91 -20.07 5.71
N SER A 60 2.44 -20.42 4.54
CA SER A 60 3.87 -20.15 4.23
C SER A 60 4.16 -18.69 3.88
N GLU A 61 3.14 -17.90 3.58
CA GLU A 61 3.26 -16.56 2.99
C GLU A 61 2.39 -15.50 3.70
N VAL A 62 1.23 -15.89 4.22
CA VAL A 62 0.23 -15.01 4.81
C VAL A 62 -0.10 -15.44 6.23
N ASP A 63 0.14 -14.53 7.18
CA ASP A 63 -0.16 -14.72 8.61
C ASP A 63 -1.64 -14.45 8.94
N GLU A 64 -2.22 -13.38 8.38
CA GLU A 64 -3.59 -12.99 8.65
C GLU A 64 -4.24 -12.25 7.47
N ILE A 65 -5.55 -12.46 7.28
CA ILE A 65 -6.41 -11.74 6.33
C ILE A 65 -7.43 -10.91 7.12
N TRP A 66 -7.54 -9.62 6.80
CA TRP A 66 -8.43 -8.68 7.47
C TRP A 66 -8.77 -7.52 6.53
N ASP A 67 -9.79 -6.74 6.88
CA ASP A 67 -10.28 -5.61 6.10
C ASP A 67 -10.06 -4.25 6.81
N HIS A 68 -10.00 -3.19 6.01
CA HIS A 68 -9.93 -1.82 6.51
C HIS A 68 -10.87 -0.91 5.72
N PRO A 69 -11.63 -0.02 6.38
CA PRO A 69 -12.45 0.97 5.69
C PRO A 69 -11.57 1.90 4.84
N LEU A 70 -11.71 1.84 3.51
CA LEU A 70 -10.91 2.66 2.59
C LEU A 70 -11.05 4.17 2.86
N GLU A 71 -12.24 4.64 3.27
CA GLU A 71 -12.44 6.06 3.60
C GLU A 71 -11.61 6.51 4.82
N ALA A 72 -11.34 5.60 5.76
CA ALA A 72 -10.51 5.90 6.93
C ALA A 72 -9.03 6.14 6.56
N VAL A 73 -8.60 5.75 5.36
CA VAL A 73 -7.27 6.10 4.86
C VAL A 73 -7.18 7.61 4.56
N LEU A 74 -8.28 8.25 4.15
CA LEU A 74 -8.34 9.71 4.00
C LEU A 74 -8.67 10.40 5.32
N PHE A 75 -9.53 9.80 6.13
CA PHE A 75 -10.01 10.36 7.40
C PHE A 75 -9.83 9.35 8.55
N PRO A 76 -8.61 9.24 9.13
CA PRO A 76 -8.26 8.18 10.08
C PRO A 76 -9.18 8.07 11.29
N GLU A 77 -9.76 9.18 11.75
CA GLU A 77 -10.67 9.19 12.90
C GLU A 77 -11.99 8.43 12.65
N LEU A 78 -12.34 8.10 11.41
CA LEU A 78 -13.54 7.31 11.10
C LEU A 78 -13.52 5.92 11.76
N VAL A 79 -12.34 5.37 12.06
CA VAL A 79 -12.21 4.06 12.72
C VAL A 79 -12.82 4.02 14.12
N HIS A 80 -13.03 5.18 14.76
CA HIS A 80 -13.69 5.28 16.07
C HIS A 80 -15.22 5.24 15.99
N GLN A 81 -15.80 5.34 14.79
CA GLN A 81 -17.24 5.32 14.64
C GLN A 81 -17.82 3.91 14.87
N PRO A 82 -18.95 3.78 15.57
CA PRO A 82 -19.58 2.49 15.79
C PRO A 82 -19.93 1.77 14.48
N GLY A 83 -19.59 0.49 14.37
CA GLY A 83 -19.92 -0.35 13.22
C GLY A 83 -19.01 -0.18 11.99
N VAL A 84 -17.97 0.67 12.05
CA VAL A 84 -17.01 0.84 10.95
C VAL A 84 -15.98 -0.28 10.89
N LEU A 85 -15.54 -0.79 12.05
CA LEU A 85 -14.58 -1.89 12.13
C LEU A 85 -15.27 -3.21 12.47
N SER A 86 -14.76 -4.29 11.88
CA SER A 86 -15.18 -5.67 12.17
C SER A 86 -14.77 -6.13 13.58
N ARG A 87 -13.67 -5.56 14.13
CA ARG A 87 -13.16 -5.82 15.48
C ARG A 87 -12.39 -4.62 16.03
N PRO A 88 -12.03 -4.58 17.33
CA PRO A 88 -11.29 -3.45 17.90
C PRO A 88 -9.94 -3.19 17.21
N LEU A 89 -9.49 -1.93 17.22
CA LEU A 89 -8.15 -1.55 16.77
C LEU A 89 -7.08 -2.32 17.54
N ALA A 90 -6.00 -2.68 16.84
CA ALA A 90 -4.85 -3.34 17.44
C ALA A 90 -4.26 -2.52 18.57
N GLU A 91 -3.87 -3.14 19.68
CA GLU A 91 -3.46 -2.45 20.90
C GLU A 91 -2.25 -1.53 20.70
N LYS A 92 -2.25 -0.36 21.37
CA LYS A 92 -1.09 0.55 21.34
C LYS A 92 0.09 -0.05 22.10
N ASN A 93 1.30 0.36 21.73
CA ASN A 93 2.57 -0.10 22.32
C ASN A 93 2.80 -1.61 22.11
N THR A 94 2.20 -2.17 21.06
CA THR A 94 2.41 -3.53 20.59
C THR A 94 2.92 -3.50 19.15
N GLU A 95 3.20 -4.65 18.57
CA GLU A 95 3.51 -4.76 17.13
C GLU A 95 2.38 -4.22 16.24
N GLY A 96 1.12 -4.37 16.66
CA GLY A 96 -0.03 -3.89 15.90
C GLY A 96 -0.13 -2.37 15.83
N TRP A 97 0.39 -1.66 16.82
CA TRP A 97 0.57 -0.20 16.77
C TRP A 97 1.66 0.30 17.73
N PRO A 98 2.92 0.36 17.26
CA PRO A 98 4.05 0.77 18.11
C PRO A 98 4.23 2.29 18.19
N TYR A 99 3.33 3.07 17.59
CA TYR A 99 3.48 4.51 17.39
C TYR A 99 2.76 5.33 18.46
N GLU A 100 3.25 6.54 18.71
CA GLU A 100 2.74 7.41 19.77
C GLU A 100 1.35 7.96 19.46
N SER A 101 1.09 8.25 18.19
CA SER A 101 -0.22 8.74 17.74
C SER A 101 -1.35 7.72 17.96
N HIS A 102 -2.61 8.16 17.85
CA HIS A 102 -3.76 7.29 18.10
C HIS A 102 -4.12 6.39 16.92
N VAL A 103 -4.20 6.96 15.72
CA VAL A 103 -4.70 6.26 14.51
C VAL A 103 -3.90 6.56 13.24
N TYR A 104 -3.12 7.65 13.20
CA TYR A 104 -2.35 8.05 12.04
C TYR A 104 -1.04 8.74 12.43
N GLU A 105 0.06 8.32 11.81
CA GLU A 105 1.38 8.92 12.00
C GLU A 105 2.11 9.10 10.65
N PRO A 106 2.36 10.33 10.19
CA PRO A 106 3.30 10.60 9.12
C PRO A 106 4.73 10.61 9.65
N TYR A 107 5.67 10.14 8.83
CA TYR A 107 7.09 10.25 9.11
C TYR A 107 7.88 10.47 7.80
N ASP A 108 8.61 11.58 7.72
CA ASP A 108 9.44 11.86 6.55
C ASP A 108 10.79 11.14 6.72
N ARG A 109 11.10 10.23 5.79
CA ARG A 109 12.32 9.42 5.78
C ARG A 109 13.18 9.81 4.59
N GLU A 110 14.50 9.90 4.79
CA GLU A 110 15.45 10.04 3.68
C GLU A 110 15.23 8.96 2.61
N TRP A 111 15.21 9.37 1.34
CA TRP A 111 14.84 8.48 0.24
C TRP A 111 15.85 8.47 -0.91
N MET A 112 15.87 9.50 -1.75
CA MET A 112 16.74 9.51 -2.92
C MET A 112 17.37 10.88 -3.14
N ARG A 113 18.68 10.89 -3.40
CA ARG A 113 19.45 12.12 -3.62
C ARG A 113 19.25 13.17 -2.53
N GLY A 114 19.15 12.73 -1.27
CA GLY A 114 18.96 13.59 -0.11
C GLY A 114 17.55 14.19 0.05
N THR A 115 16.58 13.77 -0.77
CA THR A 115 15.15 14.14 -0.60
C THR A 115 14.46 13.22 0.40
N HIS A 116 13.29 13.63 0.88
CA HIS A 116 12.48 12.84 1.79
C HIS A 116 11.25 12.22 1.11
N TYR A 117 10.87 11.05 1.61
CA TYR A 117 9.62 10.38 1.32
C TYR A 117 8.73 10.45 2.55
N ARG A 118 7.48 10.90 2.38
CA ARG A 118 6.49 10.88 3.46
C ARG A 118 5.92 9.48 3.62
N MET A 119 6.36 8.79 4.66
CA MET A 119 5.84 7.49 5.03
C MET A 119 4.58 7.66 5.88
N HIS A 120 3.43 7.30 5.30
CA HIS A 120 2.17 7.22 6.02
C HIS A 120 2.07 5.93 6.84
N ARG A 121 1.43 6.00 8.00
CA ARG A 121 1.09 4.86 8.86
C ARG A 121 -0.32 5.02 9.38
N PHE A 122 -1.19 4.05 9.12
CA PHE A 122 -2.57 4.02 9.61
C PHE A 122 -2.77 2.82 10.52
N ARG A 123 -3.42 3.06 11.67
CA ARG A 123 -3.72 2.00 12.63
C ARG A 123 -4.90 1.19 12.14
N SER A 124 -4.74 -0.12 12.18
CA SER A 124 -5.78 -1.06 11.76
C SER A 124 -6.19 -1.97 12.93
N VAL A 125 -6.99 -2.98 12.59
CA VAL A 125 -7.39 -4.07 13.50
C VAL A 125 -6.30 -5.15 13.66
N ALA A 126 -5.21 -5.07 12.91
CA ALA A 126 -4.12 -6.03 12.93
C ALA A 126 -2.77 -5.29 13.03
N VAL A 127 -2.11 -5.03 11.90
CA VAL A 127 -0.82 -4.35 11.83
C VAL A 127 -0.92 -2.97 11.15
N PRO A 128 0.06 -2.07 11.36
CA PRO A 128 0.03 -0.77 10.72
C PRO A 128 0.05 -0.88 9.19
N VAL A 129 -0.91 -0.24 8.51
CA VAL A 129 -0.85 -0.04 7.06
C VAL A 129 0.13 1.09 6.79
N LYS A 130 1.25 0.81 6.13
CA LYS A 130 2.34 1.79 5.98
C LYS A 130 3.09 1.71 4.66
N GLY A 131 3.84 2.77 4.37
CA GLY A 131 4.72 2.85 3.20
C GLY A 131 3.95 2.76 1.88
N LEU A 132 4.49 2.04 0.90
CA LEU A 132 3.91 1.97 -0.44
C LEU A 132 2.45 1.48 -0.45
N THR A 133 2.08 0.54 0.42
CA THR A 133 0.69 0.08 0.54
C THR A 133 -0.23 1.24 0.95
N ALA A 134 0.21 2.08 1.89
CA ALA A 134 -0.54 3.25 2.31
C ALA A 134 -0.70 4.27 1.17
N ASP A 135 0.35 4.53 0.39
CA ASP A 135 0.28 5.46 -0.76
C ASP A 135 -0.71 4.99 -1.83
N ILE A 136 -0.69 3.71 -2.16
CA ILE A 136 -1.63 3.10 -3.11
C ILE A 136 -3.07 3.27 -2.61
N LEU A 137 -3.30 3.01 -1.32
CA LEU A 137 -4.64 3.13 -0.72
C LEU A 137 -5.11 4.58 -0.62
N ILE A 138 -4.24 5.54 -0.28
CA ILE A 138 -4.56 6.97 -0.29
C ILE A 138 -4.99 7.36 -1.71
N HIS A 139 -4.19 7.05 -2.72
CA HIS A 139 -4.51 7.41 -4.10
C HIS A 139 -5.81 6.74 -4.58
N THR A 140 -6.01 5.46 -4.23
CA THR A 140 -7.25 4.74 -4.55
C THR A 140 -8.46 5.41 -3.89
N ALA A 141 -8.35 5.81 -2.62
CA ALA A 141 -9.42 6.47 -1.88
C ALA A 141 -9.73 7.87 -2.44
N GLU A 142 -8.71 8.64 -2.82
CA GLU A 142 -8.89 9.95 -3.45
C GLU A 142 -9.71 9.84 -4.74
N LEU A 143 -9.40 8.83 -5.58
CA LEU A 143 -10.14 8.55 -6.81
C LEU A 143 -11.56 8.07 -6.53
N ALA A 144 -11.72 7.13 -5.59
CA ALA A 144 -13.01 6.50 -5.29
C ALA A 144 -14.02 7.49 -4.67
N TYR A 145 -13.56 8.34 -3.75
CA TYR A 145 -14.41 9.29 -3.03
C TYR A 145 -14.39 10.71 -3.62
N ASN A 146 -13.52 10.98 -4.59
CA ASN A 146 -13.29 12.32 -5.15
C ASN A 146 -13.03 13.36 -4.05
N ARG A 147 -12.19 13.01 -3.08
CA ARG A 147 -11.86 13.83 -1.90
C ARG A 147 -10.36 13.77 -1.64
N GLN A 148 -9.81 14.87 -1.15
CA GLN A 148 -8.43 14.95 -0.71
C GLN A 148 -8.33 14.71 0.80
N PRO A 149 -7.25 14.08 1.29
CA PRO A 149 -7.03 13.95 2.72
C PRO A 149 -6.75 15.32 3.36
N PRO A 150 -7.02 15.50 4.67
CA PRO A 150 -6.74 16.73 5.39
C PRO A 150 -5.26 16.86 5.80
N PHE A 151 -4.40 15.99 5.29
CA PHE A 151 -2.96 15.95 5.56
C PHE A 151 -2.18 15.94 4.26
N SER A 152 -0.94 16.43 4.31
CA SER A 152 -0.06 16.46 3.15
C SER A 152 0.44 15.05 2.80
N THR A 153 0.26 14.62 1.55
CA THR A 153 0.61 13.26 1.05
C THR A 153 2.05 13.09 0.61
N LYS A 154 2.83 14.17 0.57
CA LYS A 154 4.25 14.16 0.16
C LYS A 154 5.08 15.06 1.06
N ALA A 155 6.33 14.68 1.31
CA ALA A 155 7.29 15.57 1.96
C ALA A 155 7.56 16.81 1.09
N ASP A 156 8.01 17.89 1.72
CA ASP A 156 8.14 19.20 1.06
C ASP A 156 9.14 19.17 -0.11
N ASP A 157 10.16 18.32 -0.02
CA ASP A 157 11.20 18.11 -1.02
C ASP A 157 11.02 16.80 -1.81
N GLN A 158 9.87 16.13 -1.67
CA GLN A 158 9.64 14.84 -2.31
C GLN A 158 9.47 15.02 -3.82
N PRO A 159 10.30 14.37 -4.65
CA PRO A 159 10.17 14.46 -6.10
C PRO A 159 8.85 13.88 -6.60
N ASP A 160 8.41 14.36 -7.76
CA ASP A 160 7.33 13.72 -8.49
C ASP A 160 7.78 12.39 -9.11
N PHE A 161 6.81 11.63 -9.63
CA PHE A 161 7.07 10.30 -10.16
C PHE A 161 8.10 10.31 -11.30
N ASP A 162 8.00 11.26 -12.24
CA ASP A 162 8.90 11.34 -13.39
C ASP A 162 10.34 11.64 -12.96
N THR A 163 10.51 12.57 -12.01
CA THR A 163 11.81 12.89 -11.43
C THR A 163 12.39 11.71 -10.66
N SER A 164 11.57 11.05 -9.83
CA SER A 164 11.96 9.83 -9.12
C SER A 164 12.39 8.72 -10.09
N LEU A 165 11.62 8.48 -11.15
CA LEU A 165 11.91 7.46 -12.15
C LEU A 165 13.24 7.74 -12.85
N LYS A 166 13.47 8.99 -13.23
CA LYS A 166 14.75 9.43 -13.81
C LYS A 166 15.92 9.13 -12.86
N TYR A 167 15.77 9.45 -11.57
CA TYR A 167 16.82 9.16 -10.58
C TYR A 167 17.08 7.67 -10.43
N VAL A 168 16.04 6.82 -10.44
CA VAL A 168 16.19 5.36 -10.40
C VAL A 168 16.96 4.85 -11.62
N ILE A 169 16.63 5.32 -12.82
CA ILE A 169 17.31 4.91 -14.06
C ILE A 169 18.79 5.30 -13.99
N GLU A 170 19.09 6.54 -13.62
CA GLU A 170 20.47 7.02 -13.49
C GLU A 170 21.29 6.24 -12.44
N GLU A 171 20.66 5.83 -11.32
CA GLU A 171 21.29 4.97 -10.31
C GLU A 171 21.60 3.56 -10.85
N LEU A 172 20.68 2.97 -11.61
CA LEU A 172 20.85 1.65 -12.21
C LEU A 172 21.96 1.65 -13.28
N ASP A 173 21.99 2.65 -14.15
CA ASP A 173 23.01 2.80 -15.18
C ASP A 173 24.42 2.94 -14.55
N ALA A 174 24.54 3.74 -13.50
CA ALA A 174 25.79 3.92 -12.77
C ALA A 174 26.26 2.60 -12.12
N LYS A 175 25.34 1.81 -11.56
CA LYS A 175 25.64 0.51 -10.95
C LYS A 175 26.13 -0.49 -11.99
N GLN A 176 25.45 -0.60 -13.13
CA GLN A 176 25.86 -1.49 -14.23
C GLN A 176 27.24 -1.11 -14.77
N ALA A 177 27.51 0.19 -14.95
CA ALA A 177 28.81 0.67 -15.39
C ALA A 177 29.93 0.35 -14.38
N ALA A 178 29.64 0.39 -13.08
CA ALA A 178 30.61 0.02 -12.04
C ALA A 178 30.89 -1.49 -12.02
N GLU A 179 29.86 -2.34 -12.15
CA GLU A 179 30.00 -3.79 -12.23
C GLU A 179 30.81 -4.22 -13.45
N HIS A 180 30.55 -3.62 -14.62
CA HIS A 180 31.33 -3.87 -15.83
C HIS A 180 32.80 -3.48 -15.68
N LYS A 181 33.11 -2.40 -14.94
CA LYS A 181 34.50 -2.01 -14.64
C LYS A 181 35.20 -2.93 -13.64
N GLN A 182 34.46 -3.64 -12.78
CA GLN A 182 35.05 -4.60 -11.83
C GLN A 182 35.33 -5.97 -12.47
N LEU A 183 34.64 -6.29 -13.57
CA LEU A 183 34.77 -7.54 -14.31
C LEU A 183 35.78 -7.48 -15.48
N ALA A 184 36.26 -6.27 -15.81
CA ALA A 184 37.23 -6.02 -16.88
C ALA A 184 38.64 -5.77 -16.30
#